data_AF-A0A959F2D9-F1
#
_entry.id   AF-A0A959F2D9-F1
#
_cell.length_a   1.000
_cell.length_b   1.000
_cell.length_c   1.000
_cell.angle_alpha   90.00
_cell.angle_beta   90.00
_cell.angle_gamma   90.00
#
_symmetry.space_group_name_H-M   'P 1'
#
loop_
_entity.id
_entity.type
_entity.pdbx_description
1 polymer ?
#
loop_
_entity_poly.entity_id
_entity_poly.type
_entity_poly.pdbx_seq_one_letter_code
_entity_poly.pdbx_strand_id
1 'polypeptide(L)'
;MKKLLICLLVFPMFSLQGQHDVAFLESIHARPERLSKMIKVEGKVPFELVNGLIIVNARLNGEEGAFILDTGAPALVLNDRSGEAGQLSGEGVNGQVELGEVNVEDFELGTVRRKRIDAYTLDISHLGEATNRQIDGLIGFEVFRESEMLFDYGHEQIQFFPARNSSLHKFNRPLLAVELEMHEHLPVLVLRAGEQTIRLGIDTGTEINLVDRSL
;
A
#
# COMPACT_ATOMS: atom_id res chain seq x y z
N MET A 1 -11.31 3.64 -27.75
CA MET A 1 -10.10 3.30 -26.98
C MET A 1 -10.39 3.66 -25.53
N LYS A 2 -10.44 2.69 -24.62
CA LYS A 2 -10.71 2.95 -23.20
C LYS A 2 -9.41 3.49 -22.59
N LYS A 3 -9.41 4.75 -22.13
CA LYS A 3 -8.29 5.31 -21.38
C LYS A 3 -8.35 4.72 -19.97
N LEU A 4 -7.28 4.02 -19.57
CA LEU A 4 -7.12 3.53 -18.21
C LEU A 4 -6.62 4.70 -17.36
N LEU A 5 -7.35 5.04 -16.31
CA LEU A 5 -7.00 6.11 -15.38
C LEU A 5 -6.17 5.48 -14.25
N ILE A 6 -4.99 6.03 -13.99
CA ILE A 6 -4.08 5.56 -12.93
C ILE A 6 -3.86 6.74 -12.00
N CYS A 7 -4.31 6.60 -10.75
CA CYS A 7 -4.08 7.56 -9.67
C CYS A 7 -2.86 7.12 -8.87
N LEU A 8 -1.86 7.99 -8.71
CA LEU A 8 -0.71 7.76 -7.83
C LEU A 8 -0.58 8.89 -6.81
N LEU A 9 -0.62 8.56 -5.52
CA LEU A 9 -0.71 9.54 -4.45
C LEU A 9 0.67 9.85 -3.85
N VAL A 10 1.28 11.00 -4.17
CA VAL A 10 2.56 11.42 -3.57
C VAL A 10 2.60 12.92 -3.25
N PHE A 11 3.04 13.28 -2.04
CA PHE A 11 3.09 14.66 -1.51
C PHE A 11 4.52 15.14 -1.18
N PRO A 12 4.81 16.45 -1.32
CA PRO A 12 5.91 17.11 -0.63
C PRO A 12 5.52 17.46 0.81
N MET A 13 6.41 17.20 1.77
CA MET A 13 6.17 17.46 3.20
C MET A 13 6.00 18.95 3.50
N PHE A 14 4.86 19.30 4.11
CA PHE A 14 4.76 20.44 5.02
C PHE A 14 4.67 19.89 6.44
N SER A 15 5.64 20.23 7.29
CA SER A 15 5.66 19.89 8.70
C SER A 15 4.48 20.56 9.43
N LEU A 16 3.36 19.84 9.57
CA LEU A 16 2.23 20.25 10.40
C LEU A 16 2.34 19.57 11.76
N GLN A 17 2.87 20.33 12.74
CA GLN A 17 2.75 20.03 14.17
C GLN A 17 1.27 20.03 14.57
N GLY A 18 0.61 18.88 14.49
CA GLY A 18 -0.79 18.75 14.90
C GLY A 18 -1.26 17.34 15.25
N GLN A 19 -0.42 16.31 15.12
CA GLN A 19 -0.87 14.92 15.21
C GLN A 19 -0.70 14.27 16.60
N HIS A 20 -0.25 15.02 17.62
CA HIS A 20 0.03 14.44 18.92
C HIS A 20 -1.22 14.08 19.76
N ASP A 21 -2.40 14.64 19.44
CA ASP A 21 -3.55 14.55 20.36
C ASP A 21 -4.66 13.55 19.94
N VAL A 22 -4.63 13.00 18.72
CA VAL A 22 -5.70 12.10 18.24
C VAL A 22 -5.36 10.62 18.40
N ALA A 23 -4.08 10.26 18.44
CA ALA A 23 -3.61 8.87 18.58
C ALA A 23 -3.79 8.28 20.00
N PHE A 24 -4.16 9.10 21.00
CA PHE A 24 -4.18 8.73 22.41
C PHE A 24 -5.57 8.62 23.05
N LEU A 25 -6.63 8.70 22.24
CA LEU A 25 -7.99 8.37 22.69
C LEU A 25 -8.12 6.86 22.89
N GLU A 26 -7.60 6.43 24.04
CA GLU A 26 -7.81 5.17 24.73
C GLU A 26 -7.97 3.96 23.81
N SER A 27 -6.85 3.24 23.64
CA SER A 27 -6.84 1.80 23.48
C SER A 27 -7.92 1.14 24.35
N ILE A 28 -9.13 0.95 23.81
CA ILE A 28 -10.19 0.21 24.49
C ILE A 28 -9.76 -1.26 24.48
N HIS A 29 -8.96 -1.63 25.48
CA HIS A 29 -8.83 -2.94 26.12
C HIS A 29 -8.60 -4.20 25.27
N ALA A 30 -8.18 -4.08 24.00
CA ALA A 30 -7.70 -5.24 23.25
C ALA A 30 -6.23 -5.52 23.60
N ARG A 31 -5.98 -6.40 24.58
CA ARG A 31 -4.63 -6.96 24.78
C ARG A 31 -4.20 -7.69 23.49
N PRO A 32 -3.07 -7.31 22.84
CA PRO A 32 -2.62 -7.93 21.59
C PRO A 32 -2.09 -9.37 21.76
N GLU A 33 -2.03 -9.90 22.99
CA GLU A 33 -1.42 -11.20 23.30
C GLU A 33 -2.09 -12.42 22.62
N ARG A 34 -3.29 -12.29 22.04
CA ARG A 34 -3.97 -13.43 21.41
C ARG A 34 -3.56 -13.71 19.96
N LEU A 35 -3.06 -12.74 19.20
CA LEU A 35 -2.66 -12.96 17.81
C LEU A 35 -1.30 -13.68 17.70
N SER A 36 -0.38 -13.39 18.62
CA SER A 36 1.01 -13.87 18.54
C SER A 36 1.16 -15.38 18.70
N LYS A 37 0.24 -16.05 19.40
CA LYS A 37 0.39 -17.47 19.79
C LYS A 37 -0.10 -18.49 18.75
N MET A 38 -0.72 -18.07 17.64
CA MET A 38 -1.45 -19.01 16.77
C MET A 38 -1.07 -18.98 15.29
N ILE A 39 -0.13 -18.14 14.85
CA ILE A 39 0.24 -18.08 13.43
C ILE A 39 1.72 -18.48 13.25
N LYS A 40 1.96 -19.80 13.26
CA LYS A 40 3.10 -20.41 12.54
C LYS A 40 2.68 -20.49 11.07
N VAL A 41 2.76 -19.39 10.35
CA VAL A 41 2.54 -19.39 8.90
C VAL A 41 3.85 -18.91 8.26
N GLU A 42 4.34 -19.71 7.32
CA GLU A 42 5.46 -19.37 6.46
C GLU A 42 5.07 -18.15 5.59
N GLY A 43 6.01 -17.29 5.24
CA GLY A 43 5.73 -16.12 4.39
C GLY A 43 5.49 -14.80 5.13
N LYS A 44 5.97 -14.67 6.37
CA LYS A 44 6.10 -13.37 7.03
C LYS A 44 7.12 -12.51 6.30
N VAL A 45 6.70 -11.30 5.93
CA VAL A 45 7.55 -10.28 5.32
C VAL A 45 7.80 -9.20 6.37
N PRO A 46 9.03 -9.03 6.86
CA PRO A 46 9.36 -7.90 7.72
C PRO A 46 9.26 -6.61 6.90
N PHE A 47 8.85 -5.53 7.55
CA PHE A 47 8.85 -4.19 6.97
C PHE A 47 9.52 -3.18 7.90
N GLU A 48 9.92 -2.04 7.34
CA GLU A 48 10.31 -0.85 8.09
C GLU A 48 9.19 0.19 7.96
N LEU A 49 8.77 0.80 9.07
CA LEU A 49 7.83 1.93 9.04
C LEU A 49 8.60 3.24 9.10
N VAL A 50 8.74 3.93 7.97
CA VAL A 50 9.46 5.21 7.87
C VAL A 50 8.49 6.30 7.46
N ASN A 51 8.31 7.30 8.31
CA ASN A 51 7.35 8.40 8.10
C ASN A 51 5.91 7.96 7.79
N GLY A 52 5.51 6.74 8.21
CA GLY A 52 4.19 6.17 7.92
C GLY A 52 4.14 5.29 6.67
N LEU A 53 5.20 5.29 5.85
CA LEU A 53 5.34 4.41 4.69
C LEU A 53 5.87 3.05 5.12
N ILE A 54 5.28 1.99 4.57
CA ILE A 54 5.68 0.60 4.79
C ILE A 54 6.70 0.23 3.71
N ILE A 55 7.95 0.03 4.13
CA ILE A 55 9.04 -0.36 3.23
C ILE A 55 9.33 -1.85 3.40
N VAL A 56 9.33 -2.61 2.31
CA VAL A 56 9.60 -4.05 2.27
C VAL A 56 10.69 -4.38 1.26
N ASN A 57 11.45 -5.46 1.51
CA ASN A 57 12.32 -6.01 0.48
C ASN A 57 11.54 -7.00 -0.40
N ALA A 58 11.63 -6.81 -1.71
CA ALA A 58 11.07 -7.70 -2.72
C ALA A 58 12.16 -8.11 -3.72
N ARG A 59 11.94 -9.19 -4.48
CA ARG A 59 12.80 -9.56 -5.61
C ARG A 59 12.12 -9.23 -6.93
N LEU A 60 12.85 -8.59 -7.83
CA LEU A 60 12.43 -8.31 -9.19
C LEU A 60 13.46 -8.94 -10.14
N ASN A 61 13.02 -9.85 -11.01
CA ASN A 61 13.88 -10.61 -11.91
C ASN A 61 15.09 -11.28 -11.20
N GLY A 62 14.90 -11.70 -9.95
CA GLY A 62 15.93 -12.33 -9.12
C GLY A 62 16.80 -11.36 -8.30
N GLU A 63 16.72 -10.06 -8.55
CA GLU A 63 17.46 -9.04 -7.79
C GLU A 63 16.64 -8.50 -6.63
N GLU A 64 17.24 -8.36 -5.45
CA GLU A 64 16.57 -7.82 -4.27
C GLU A 64 16.62 -6.29 -4.26
N GLY A 65 15.48 -5.67 -3.95
CA GLY A 65 15.34 -4.21 -3.84
C GLY A 65 14.32 -3.82 -2.77
N ALA A 66 14.34 -2.56 -2.38
CA ALA A 66 13.45 -1.99 -1.38
C ALA A 66 12.29 -1.26 -2.05
N PHE A 67 11.07 -1.55 -1.60
CA PHE A 67 9.85 -1.04 -2.20
C PHE A 67 8.90 -0.50 -1.13
N ILE A 68 8.17 0.55 -1.46
CA ILE A 68 7.04 1.02 -0.64
C ILE A 68 5.81 0.17 -1.01
N LEU A 69 5.10 -0.31 0.00
CA LEU A 69 3.81 -0.96 -0.20
C LEU A 69 2.71 0.09 -0.28
N ASP A 70 2.08 0.20 -1.45
CA ASP A 70 1.13 1.27 -1.77
C ASP A 70 -0.18 0.69 -2.30
N THR A 71 -1.19 0.53 -1.43
CA THR A 71 -2.52 0.07 -1.87
C THR A 71 -3.30 1.12 -2.66
N GLY A 72 -2.85 2.38 -2.67
CA GLY A 72 -3.37 3.46 -3.49
C GLY A 72 -2.83 3.48 -4.92
N ALA A 73 -1.72 2.79 -5.20
CA ALA A 73 -1.23 2.59 -6.56
C ALA A 73 -1.95 1.40 -7.25
N PRO A 74 -2.36 1.52 -8.53
CA PRO A 74 -3.03 0.40 -9.21
C PRO A 74 -2.08 -0.75 -9.59
N ALA A 75 -0.81 -0.46 -9.84
CA ALA A 75 0.16 -1.39 -10.42
C ALA A 75 1.55 -1.24 -9.78
N LEU A 76 2.48 -2.11 -10.18
CA LEU A 76 3.89 -1.99 -9.82
C LEU A 76 4.50 -0.77 -10.54
N VAL A 77 5.18 0.10 -9.79
CA VAL A 77 5.89 1.27 -10.33
C VAL A 77 7.36 1.15 -9.97
N LEU A 78 8.27 1.20 -10.94
CA LEU A 78 9.71 1.16 -10.73
C LEU A 78 10.29 2.57 -10.75
N ASN A 79 11.27 2.81 -9.89
CA ASN A 79 11.97 4.09 -9.82
C ASN A 79 12.88 4.25 -11.04
N ASP A 80 12.59 5.24 -11.88
CA ASP A 80 13.40 5.56 -13.04
C ASP A 80 14.05 6.93 -12.91
N ARG A 81 15.37 6.91 -12.79
CA ARG A 81 16.23 8.09 -12.63
C ARG A 81 16.91 8.49 -13.93
N SER A 82 16.58 7.85 -15.05
CA SER A 82 17.19 8.13 -16.35
C SER A 82 16.87 9.54 -16.86
N GLY A 83 15.74 10.11 -16.40
CA GLY A 83 15.21 11.38 -16.89
C GLY A 83 14.59 11.27 -18.29
N GLU A 84 14.35 10.05 -18.78
CA GLU A 84 13.63 9.84 -20.03
C GLU A 84 12.13 10.15 -19.82
N ALA A 85 11.57 10.94 -20.73
CA ALA A 85 10.15 11.27 -20.69
C ALA A 85 9.31 10.01 -20.96
N GLY A 86 8.34 9.77 -20.08
CA GLY A 86 7.37 8.69 -20.24
C GLY A 86 6.50 8.89 -21.49
N GLN A 87 6.06 7.79 -22.09
CA GLN A 87 5.20 7.84 -23.29
C GLN A 87 3.71 7.89 -22.92
N LEU A 88 3.39 7.59 -21.66
CA LEU A 88 2.05 7.62 -21.13
C LEU A 88 1.86 8.80 -20.19
N SER A 89 0.59 9.12 -19.94
CA SER A 89 0.19 10.06 -18.90
C SER A 89 -0.62 9.36 -17.83
N GLY A 90 -0.23 9.54 -16.58
CA GLY A 90 -1.02 9.23 -15.39
C GLY A 90 -1.47 10.50 -14.67
N GLU A 91 -2.26 10.35 -13.62
CA GLU A 91 -2.63 11.45 -12.73
C GLU A 91 -2.11 11.15 -11.32
N GLY A 92 -1.48 12.13 -10.70
CA GLY A 92 -1.17 12.10 -9.27
C GLY A 92 -1.76 13.30 -8.55
N VAL A 93 -1.54 13.38 -7.25
CA VAL A 93 -2.04 14.48 -6.40
C VAL A 93 -1.62 15.86 -6.94
N ASN A 94 -0.41 15.95 -7.47
CA ASN A 94 0.16 17.20 -7.98
C ASN A 94 -0.18 17.46 -9.46
N GLY A 95 -1.06 16.65 -10.06
CA GLY A 95 -1.49 16.75 -11.46
C GLY A 95 -0.97 15.63 -12.33
N GLN A 96 -0.91 15.87 -13.63
CA GLN A 96 -0.53 14.87 -14.64
C GLN A 96 0.96 14.51 -14.49
N VAL A 97 1.27 13.21 -14.53
CA VAL A 97 2.62 12.66 -14.51
C VAL A 97 2.89 11.88 -15.79
N GLU A 98 4.13 11.88 -16.26
CA GLU A 98 4.56 11.06 -17.39
C GLU A 98 5.05 9.70 -16.88
N LEU A 99 4.59 8.63 -17.53
CA LEU A 99 4.91 7.25 -17.14
C LEU A 99 5.57 6.51 -18.30
N GLY A 100 6.62 5.74 -18.02
CA GLY A 100 7.10 4.69 -18.92
C GLY A 100 6.38 3.37 -18.67
N GLU A 101 6.44 2.45 -19.64
CA GLU A 101 5.94 1.08 -19.50
C GLU A 101 7.10 0.10 -19.54
N VAL A 102 7.05 -0.93 -18.69
CA VAL A 102 8.05 -1.99 -18.64
C VAL A 102 7.40 -3.32 -18.28
N ASN A 103 7.84 -4.42 -18.89
CA ASN A 103 7.39 -5.75 -18.50
C ASN A 103 8.40 -6.34 -17.50
N VAL A 104 7.88 -6.77 -16.34
CA VAL A 104 8.66 -7.45 -15.30
C VAL A 104 8.44 -8.96 -15.42
N GLU A 105 9.51 -9.71 -15.65
CA GLU A 105 9.41 -11.16 -15.89
C GLU A 105 8.97 -11.91 -14.64
N ASP A 106 9.53 -11.56 -13.49
CA ASP A 106 9.28 -12.22 -12.20
C ASP A 106 9.33 -11.22 -11.04
N PHE A 107 8.36 -11.30 -10.13
CA PHE A 107 8.30 -10.52 -8.91
C PHE A 107 7.96 -11.42 -7.72
N GLU A 108 8.72 -11.27 -6.63
CA GLU A 108 8.59 -12.03 -5.40
C GLU A 108 8.51 -11.15 -4.16
N LEU A 109 7.49 -11.37 -3.32
CA LEU A 109 7.39 -10.77 -1.99
C LEU A 109 6.82 -11.79 -1.00
N GLY A 110 7.64 -12.31 -0.09
CA GLY A 110 7.22 -13.37 0.83
C GLY A 110 6.73 -14.60 0.07
N THR A 111 5.44 -14.94 0.19
CA THR A 111 4.77 -16.02 -0.56
C THR A 111 4.09 -15.53 -1.85
N VAL A 112 3.99 -14.22 -2.08
CA VAL A 112 3.47 -13.66 -3.32
C VAL A 112 4.48 -13.89 -4.44
N ARG A 113 4.00 -14.42 -5.56
CA ARG A 113 4.74 -14.62 -6.81
C ARG A 113 3.90 -14.12 -7.97
N ARG A 114 4.49 -13.32 -8.85
CA ARG A 114 3.85 -12.82 -10.07
C ARG A 114 4.84 -12.93 -11.22
N LYS A 115 4.33 -13.20 -12.41
CA LYS A 115 5.13 -13.32 -13.63
C LYS A 115 4.53 -12.47 -14.73
N ARG A 116 5.38 -11.88 -15.56
CA ARG A 116 4.98 -11.03 -16.70
C ARG A 116 4.01 -9.94 -16.25
N ILE A 117 4.42 -9.14 -15.27
CA ILE A 117 3.67 -7.97 -14.82
C ILE A 117 3.92 -6.83 -15.80
N ASP A 118 2.86 -6.21 -16.30
CA ASP A 118 2.97 -4.92 -16.96
C ASP A 118 3.08 -3.85 -15.86
N ALA A 119 4.25 -3.23 -15.76
CA ALA A 119 4.61 -2.26 -14.74
C ALA A 119 4.87 -0.89 -15.38
N TYR A 120 4.92 0.13 -14.54
CA TYR A 120 5.23 1.50 -14.96
C TYR A 120 6.59 1.95 -14.44
N THR A 121 7.19 2.92 -15.10
CA THR A 121 8.35 3.64 -14.59
C THR A 121 8.02 5.09 -14.32
N LEU A 122 8.53 5.63 -13.21
CA LEU A 122 8.36 7.02 -12.80
C LEU A 122 9.55 7.44 -11.92
N ASP A 123 10.02 8.68 -12.04
CA ASP A 123 11.01 9.22 -11.11
C ASP A 123 10.35 9.47 -9.74
N ILE A 124 10.61 8.55 -8.82
CA ILE A 124 10.17 8.62 -7.43
C ILE A 124 11.33 8.89 -6.47
N SER A 125 12.43 9.48 -6.95
CA SER A 125 13.64 9.74 -6.14
C SER A 125 13.35 10.56 -4.88
N HIS A 126 12.38 11.47 -4.95
CA HIS A 126 11.93 12.27 -3.81
C HIS A 126 11.39 11.42 -2.64
N LEU A 127 10.81 10.24 -2.90
CA LEU A 127 10.40 9.30 -1.83
C LEU A 127 11.61 8.68 -1.13
N GLY A 128 12.67 8.38 -1.88
CA GLY A 128 13.94 7.91 -1.32
C GLY A 128 14.62 8.98 -0.45
N GLU A 129 14.58 10.24 -0.90
CA GLU A 129 15.07 11.38 -0.12
C GLU A 129 14.28 11.57 1.18
N ALA A 130 12.95 11.53 1.12
CA ALA A 130 12.07 11.70 2.28
C ALA A 130 12.25 10.59 3.33
N THR A 131 12.48 9.35 2.89
CA THR A 131 12.69 8.19 3.77
C THR A 131 14.15 7.97 4.16
N ASN A 132 15.09 8.69 3.53
CA ASN A 132 16.53 8.42 3.62
C ASN A 132 16.84 6.93 3.34
N ARG A 133 16.19 6.38 2.31
CA ARG A 133 16.35 5.00 1.82
C ARG A 133 16.52 5.01 0.31
N GLN A 134 17.22 4.01 -0.22
CA GLN A 134 17.07 3.70 -1.63
C GLN A 134 15.71 3.01 -1.80
N ILE A 135 14.85 3.58 -2.63
CA ILE A 135 13.56 3.00 -3.00
C ILE A 135 13.61 2.68 -4.49
N ASP A 136 13.44 1.40 -4.80
CA ASP A 136 13.49 0.84 -6.14
C ASP A 136 12.10 0.82 -6.80
N GLY A 137 11.02 0.97 -6.02
CA GLY A 137 9.67 1.07 -6.57
C GLY A 137 8.54 1.15 -5.55
N LEU A 138 7.31 1.18 -6.07
CA LEU A 138 6.05 1.09 -5.34
C LEU A 138 5.33 -0.20 -5.73
N ILE A 139 4.79 -0.92 -4.76
CA ILE A 139 4.04 -2.16 -5.00
C ILE A 139 2.55 -1.85 -4.88
N GLY A 140 1.88 -1.79 -6.03
CA GLY A 140 0.45 -1.50 -6.14
C GLY A 140 -0.49 -2.70 -6.01
N PHE A 141 -1.79 -2.40 -6.07
CA PHE A 141 -2.91 -3.32 -5.92
C PHE A 141 -2.83 -4.56 -6.82
N GLU A 142 -2.40 -4.44 -8.08
CA GLU A 142 -2.34 -5.57 -9.01
C GLU A 142 -1.49 -6.73 -8.47
N VAL A 143 -0.39 -6.42 -7.78
CA VAL A 143 0.46 -7.43 -7.15
C VAL A 143 -0.31 -8.19 -6.06
N PHE A 144 -1.20 -7.50 -5.33
CA PHE A 144 -1.93 -8.03 -4.19
C PHE A 144 -3.31 -8.60 -4.50
N ARG A 145 -3.86 -8.39 -5.69
CA ARG A 145 -5.30 -8.65 -6.02
C ARG A 145 -5.85 -10.04 -5.70
N GLU A 146 -5.00 -11.06 -5.55
CA GLU A 146 -5.38 -12.44 -5.19
C GLU A 146 -5.00 -12.83 -3.76
N SER A 147 -4.60 -11.85 -2.95
CA SER A 147 -4.06 -12.02 -1.61
C SER A 147 -4.95 -11.33 -0.58
N GLU A 148 -5.25 -12.03 0.50
CA GLU A 148 -5.58 -11.42 1.78
C GLU A 148 -4.28 -11.00 2.48
N MET A 149 -4.30 -9.83 3.10
CA MET A 149 -3.15 -9.25 3.78
C MET A 149 -3.44 -9.06 5.27
N LEU A 150 -2.52 -9.51 6.11
CA LEU A 150 -2.52 -9.21 7.54
C LEU A 150 -1.32 -8.32 7.85
N PHE A 151 -1.59 -7.09 8.28
CA PHE A 151 -0.58 -6.16 8.77
C PHE A 151 -0.49 -6.28 10.30
N ASP A 152 0.70 -6.62 10.80
CA ASP A 152 1.04 -6.63 12.21
C ASP A 152 2.06 -5.54 12.48
N TYR A 153 1.58 -4.32 12.71
CA TYR A 153 2.42 -3.16 13.01
C TYR A 153 3.20 -3.30 14.32
N GLY A 154 2.70 -4.08 15.28
CA GLY A 154 3.39 -4.30 16.55
C GLY A 154 4.67 -5.11 16.41
N HIS A 155 4.74 -5.97 15.40
CA HIS A 155 5.93 -6.78 15.06
C HIS A 155 6.57 -6.37 13.73
N GLU A 156 6.11 -5.28 13.11
CA GLU A 156 6.54 -4.78 11.80
C GLU A 156 6.59 -5.88 10.73
N GLN A 157 5.50 -6.65 10.62
CA GLN A 157 5.39 -7.78 9.70
C GLN A 157 4.09 -7.79 8.90
N ILE A 158 4.17 -8.24 7.66
CA ILE A 158 3.02 -8.53 6.79
C ILE A 158 2.96 -10.02 6.53
N GLN A 159 1.75 -10.56 6.47
CA GLN A 159 1.50 -11.93 6.04
C GLN A 159 0.48 -11.94 4.92
N PHE A 160 0.74 -12.79 3.92
CA PHE A 160 -0.10 -12.94 2.74
C PHE A 160 -0.78 -14.30 2.75
N PHE A 161 -2.08 -14.31 2.47
CA PHE A 161 -2.91 -15.51 2.38
C PHE A 161 -3.67 -15.53 1.05
N PRO A 162 -4.06 -16.69 0.50
CA PRO A 162 -4.91 -16.72 -0.69
C PRO A 162 -6.31 -16.19 -0.40
N ALA A 163 -6.79 -15.20 -1.16
CA ALA A 163 -8.03 -14.45 -0.87
C ALA A 163 -9.34 -15.26 -0.83
N ARG A 164 -9.34 -16.52 -1.27
CA ARG A 164 -10.52 -17.41 -1.29
C ARG A 164 -10.36 -18.67 -0.44
N ASN A 165 -9.17 -18.90 0.11
CA ASN A 165 -8.87 -20.12 0.87
C ASN A 165 -7.89 -19.81 2.00
N SER A 166 -8.17 -18.74 2.72
CA SER A 166 -7.32 -18.25 3.79
C SER A 166 -7.48 -19.06 5.07
N SER A 167 -6.35 -19.45 5.67
CA SER A 167 -6.32 -20.05 7.00
C SER A 167 -6.46 -18.99 8.10
N LEU A 168 -6.33 -17.70 7.78
CA LEU A 168 -6.42 -16.58 8.72
C LEU A 168 -7.74 -16.64 9.51
N HIS A 169 -8.86 -16.80 8.81
CA HIS A 169 -10.20 -16.79 9.40
C HIS A 169 -10.57 -18.06 10.17
N LYS A 170 -9.81 -19.15 10.04
CA LYS A 170 -10.06 -20.40 10.78
C LYS A 170 -9.68 -20.29 12.25
N PHE A 171 -8.66 -19.49 12.53
CA PHE A 171 -8.00 -19.41 13.82
C PHE A 171 -8.13 -18.04 14.49
N ASN A 172 -8.55 -17.01 13.74
CA ASN A 172 -8.67 -15.65 14.24
C ASN A 172 -10.12 -15.17 14.17
N ARG A 173 -10.58 -14.55 15.26
CA ARG A 173 -11.84 -13.81 15.28
C ARG A 173 -11.50 -12.33 15.37
N PRO A 174 -11.82 -11.52 14.35
CA PRO A 174 -11.54 -10.09 14.40
C PRO A 174 -12.40 -9.43 15.48
N LEU A 175 -11.87 -8.36 16.08
CA LEU A 175 -12.65 -7.52 17.01
C LEU A 175 -13.73 -6.75 16.27
N LEU A 176 -13.44 -6.33 15.03
CA LEU A 176 -14.33 -5.65 14.13
C LEU A 176 -14.11 -6.19 12.71
N ALA A 177 -15.19 -6.46 12.01
CA ALA A 177 -15.18 -6.76 10.59
C ALA A 177 -16.07 -5.73 9.89
N VAL A 178 -15.50 -5.03 8.90
CA VAL A 178 -16.20 -4.07 8.06
C VAL A 178 -16.15 -4.54 6.62
N GLU A 179 -17.22 -4.30 5.89
CA GLU A 179 -17.26 -4.55 4.45
C GLU A 179 -16.63 -3.36 3.72
N LEU A 180 -15.79 -3.66 2.72
CA LEU A 180 -15.15 -2.67 1.87
C LEU A 180 -15.69 -2.81 0.45
N GLU A 181 -16.02 -1.69 -0.18
CA GLU A 181 -16.35 -1.62 -1.60
C GLU A 181 -15.06 -1.35 -2.39
N MET A 182 -14.75 -2.18 -3.38
CA MET A 182 -13.63 -1.90 -4.27
C MET A 182 -14.06 -0.87 -5.34
N HIS A 183 -13.38 0.27 -5.38
CA HIS A 183 -13.48 1.25 -6.46
C HIS A 183 -12.19 1.22 -7.27
N GLU A 184 -12.24 0.52 -8.42
CA GLU A 184 -11.05 0.17 -9.20
C GLU A 184 -10.04 -0.61 -8.34
N HIS A 185 -8.92 0.02 -7.99
CA HIS A 185 -7.85 -0.57 -7.17
C HIS A 185 -7.95 -0.18 -5.69
N LEU A 186 -8.75 0.84 -5.36
CA LEU A 186 -8.81 1.40 -4.01
C LEU A 186 -9.90 0.70 -3.17
N PRO A 187 -9.56 0.10 -2.02
CA PRO A 187 -10.55 -0.38 -1.05
C PRO A 187 -11.22 0.80 -0.33
N VAL A 188 -12.55 0.89 -0.40
CA VAL A 188 -13.31 2.01 0.17
C VAL A 188 -14.22 1.53 1.28
N LEU A 189 -14.06 2.13 2.46
CA LEU A 189 -14.98 2.00 3.57
C LEU A 189 -16.13 3.00 3.40
N VAL A 190 -17.36 2.51 3.39
CA VAL A 190 -18.57 3.34 3.31
C VAL A 190 -19.20 3.46 4.69
N LEU A 191 -19.21 4.68 5.24
CA LEU A 191 -19.76 4.99 6.55
C LEU A 191 -21.01 5.87 6.41
N ARG A 192 -21.92 5.74 7.38
CA ARG A 192 -23.06 6.65 7.55
C ARG A 192 -22.89 7.43 8.85
N ALA A 193 -22.86 8.75 8.76
CA ALA A 193 -22.82 9.68 9.87
C ALA A 193 -24.05 10.58 9.80
N GLY A 194 -25.08 10.27 10.60
CA GLY A 194 -26.40 10.90 10.45
C GLY A 194 -26.99 10.62 9.06
N GLU A 195 -27.32 11.68 8.33
CA GLU A 195 -27.84 11.60 6.94
C GLU A 195 -26.73 11.61 5.87
N GLN A 196 -25.48 11.86 6.26
CA GLN A 196 -24.35 11.89 5.32
C GLN A 196 -23.78 10.49 5.10
N THR A 197 -23.43 10.20 3.84
CA THR A 197 -22.63 9.03 3.47
C THR A 197 -21.20 9.48 3.23
N ILE A 198 -20.27 8.91 3.99
CA ILE A 198 -18.84 9.20 3.93
C ILE A 198 -18.15 8.01 3.27
N ARG A 199 -17.29 8.27 2.28
CA ARG A 199 -16.46 7.24 1.63
C ARG A 199 -15.01 7.51 1.97
N LEU A 200 -14.35 6.53 2.59
CA LEU A 200 -12.95 6.62 2.99
C LEU A 200 -12.14 5.56 2.25
N GLY A 201 -11.20 5.99 1.40
CA GLY A 201 -10.25 5.09 0.76
C GLY A 201 -9.20 4.62 1.78
N ILE A 202 -8.84 3.34 1.74
CA ILE A 202 -7.76 2.78 2.54
C ILE A 202 -6.50 2.74 1.66
N ASP A 203 -5.50 3.50 2.09
CA ASP A 203 -4.28 3.74 1.33
C ASP A 203 -3.06 3.65 2.26
N THR A 204 -2.19 2.67 2.00
CA THR A 204 -0.92 2.51 2.73
C THR A 204 0.22 3.33 2.14
N GLY A 205 0.05 3.93 0.96
CA GLY A 205 1.03 4.75 0.27
C GLY A 205 1.09 6.20 0.74
N THR A 206 0.26 6.59 1.72
CA THR A 206 0.19 7.96 2.22
C THR A 206 0.49 8.07 3.72
N GLU A 207 1.20 9.14 4.09
CA GLU A 207 1.57 9.43 5.47
C GLU A 207 0.45 10.13 6.27
N ILE A 208 -0.49 10.75 5.56
CA ILE A 208 -1.53 11.62 6.11
C ILE A 208 -2.92 11.20 5.63
N ASN A 209 -3.91 11.37 6.51
CA ASN A 209 -5.31 11.25 6.12
C ASN A 209 -5.72 12.48 5.32
N LEU A 210 -6.22 12.28 4.11
CA LEU A 210 -6.80 13.33 3.28
C LEU A 210 -8.31 13.26 3.37
N VAL A 211 -8.90 14.37 3.79
CA VAL A 211 -10.34 14.50 4.00
C VAL A 211 -10.83 15.65 3.14
N ASP A 212 -11.89 15.39 2.37
CA ASP A 212 -12.52 16.42 1.57
C ASP A 212 -13.07 17.52 2.49
N ARG A 213 -12.86 18.79 2.15
CA ARG A 213 -13.29 19.94 2.97
C ARG A 213 -14.82 20.08 3.08
N SER A 214 -15.57 19.39 2.22
CA SER A 214 -17.03 19.41 2.20
C SER A 214 -17.69 18.38 3.13
N LEU A 215 -16.89 17.54 3.81
CA LEU A 215 -17.37 16.66 4.88
C LEU A 215 -17.83 17.45 6.12
#